data_AF-A0A969EED0-F1
#
_entry.id   AF-A0A969EED0-F1
#
_cell.length_a   1.000
_cell.length_b   1.000
_cell.length_c   1.000
_cell.angle_alpha   90.00
_cell.angle_beta   90.00
_cell.angle_gamma   90.00
#
_symmetry.space_group_name_H-M   'P 1'
#
loop_
_entity.id
_entity.type
_entity.pdbx_description
1 polymer ?
#
loop_
_entity_poly.entity_id
_entity_poly.type
_entity_poly.pdbx_seq_one_letter_code
_entity_poly.pdbx_strand_id
1 'polypeptide(L)'
;MADRFARARRAYRRHLALFIGVNVALQVVNFFVGTGWWAFWPLAAWGVVFMVHFLRYKVQTVDEGWVDARAAELRIKSYDRGHIDNIAAHGPGAAGREKDARGN
;
A
#
# COMPACT_ATOMS: atom_id res chain seq x y z
N MET A 1 9.98 -7.14 -20.75
CA MET A 1 9.49 -6.32 -19.61
C MET A 1 9.82 -6.97 -18.25
N ALA A 2 9.63 -8.29 -18.10
CA ALA A 2 9.96 -9.08 -16.91
C ALA A 2 11.38 -8.86 -16.33
N ASP A 3 12.39 -8.61 -17.17
CA ASP A 3 13.79 -8.46 -16.74
C ASP A 3 14.04 -7.19 -15.91
N ARG A 4 13.21 -6.15 -16.10
CA ARG A 4 13.30 -4.89 -15.36
C ARG A 4 12.90 -5.09 -13.90
N PHE A 5 11.83 -5.84 -13.67
CA PHE A 5 11.32 -6.18 -12.34
C PHE A 5 12.27 -7.12 -11.57
N ALA A 6 12.86 -8.11 -12.25
CA ALA A 6 13.83 -9.01 -11.64
C ALA A 6 15.11 -8.27 -11.18
N ARG A 7 15.57 -7.27 -11.94
CA ARG A 7 16.69 -6.39 -11.56
C ARG A 7 16.33 -5.47 -10.40
N ALA A 8 15.16 -4.82 -10.44
CA ALA A 8 14.69 -3.96 -9.36
C ALA A 8 14.57 -4.72 -8.02
N ARG A 9 14.00 -5.93 -8.04
CA ARG A 9 13.86 -6.79 -6.86
C ARG A 9 15.22 -7.24 -6.30
N ARG A 10 16.20 -7.56 -7.16
CA ARG A 10 17.57 -7.90 -6.72
C ARG A 10 18.30 -6.70 -6.13
N ALA A 11 18.18 -5.53 -6.76
CA ALA A 11 18.78 -4.29 -6.25
C ALA A 11 18.22 -3.95 -4.87
N TYR A 12 16.90 -4.08 -4.67
CA TYR A 12 16.25 -3.87 -3.38
C TYR A 12 16.74 -4.84 -2.29
N ARG A 13 16.85 -6.15 -2.58
CA ARG A 13 17.38 -7.11 -1.59
C ARG A 13 18.80 -6.77 -1.14
N ARG A 14 19.66 -6.28 -2.06
CA ARG A 14 21.01 -5.82 -1.71
C ARG A 14 20.97 -4.58 -0.81
N HIS A 15 20.11 -3.60 -1.11
CA HIS A 15 19.97 -2.41 -0.28
C HIS A 15 19.43 -2.73 1.11
N LEU A 16 18.44 -3.63 1.21
CA LEU A 16 17.92 -4.13 2.48
C LEU A 16 19.00 -4.85 3.30
N ALA A 17 19.76 -5.74 2.68
CA ALA A 17 20.85 -6.46 3.34
C ALA A 17 21.94 -5.50 3.84
N LEU A 18 22.29 -4.49 3.04
CA LEU A 18 23.29 -3.49 3.39
C LEU A 18 22.80 -2.59 4.54
N PHE A 19 21.52 -2.20 4.54
CA PHE A 19 20.90 -1.45 5.63
C PHE A 19 20.92 -2.23 6.95
N ILE A 20 20.50 -3.50 6.92
CA ILE A 20 20.53 -4.36 8.11
C ILE A 20 21.98 -4.55 8.59
N GLY A 21 22.90 -4.85 7.67
CA GLY A 21 24.31 -5.06 7.99
C GLY A 21 24.96 -3.85 8.66
N VAL A 22 24.75 -2.64 8.12
CA VAL A 22 25.29 -1.40 8.70
C VAL A 22 24.70 -1.12 10.08
N ASN A 23 23.40 -1.27 10.28
CA ASN A 23 22.77 -1.02 11.59
C ASN A 23 23.19 -2.05 12.65
N VAL A 24 23.31 -3.33 12.28
CA VAL A 24 23.83 -4.37 13.16
C VAL A 24 25.28 -4.08 13.54
N ALA A 25 26.14 -3.74 12.56
CA ALA A 25 27.52 -3.37 12.82
C ALA A 25 27.63 -2.16 13.76
N LEU A 26 26.76 -1.16 13.58
CA LEU A 26 26.74 0.03 14.44
C LEU A 26 26.36 -0.31 15.89
N GLN A 27 25.39 -1.21 16.10
CA GLN A 27 25.05 -1.68 17.44
C GLN A 27 26.14 -2.54 18.08
N VAL A 28 26.83 -3.35 17.28
CA VAL A 28 28.00 -4.11 17.73
C VAL A 28 29.08 -3.13 18.22
N VAL A 29 29.40 -2.09 17.44
CA VAL A 29 30.36 -1.05 17.85
C VAL A 29 29.91 -0.33 19.12
N ASN A 30 28.62 0.03 19.22
CA ASN A 30 28.08 0.65 20.41
C ASN A 30 28.20 -0.23 21.66
N PHE A 31 27.98 -1.54 21.52
CA PHE A 31 28.09 -2.50 22.62
C PHE A 31 29.53 -2.65 23.12
N PHE A 32 30.52 -2.68 22.20
CA PHE A 32 31.92 -2.87 22.58
C PHE A 32 32.66 -1.59 22.97
N VAL A 33 32.23 -0.42 22.47
CA VAL A 33 32.97 0.86 22.61
C VAL A 33 32.21 1.90 23.45
N GLY A 34 30.89 1.77 23.59
CA GLY A 34 30.05 2.84 24.11
C GLY A 34 29.99 2.95 25.64
N THR A 35 30.39 4.09 26.17
CA THR A 35 30.08 4.55 27.54
C THR A 35 28.72 5.26 27.66
N GLY A 36 27.91 5.23 26.59
CA GLY A 36 26.59 5.86 26.52
C GLY A 36 25.80 5.44 25.26
N TRP A 37 24.55 5.90 25.13
CA TRP A 37 23.61 5.45 24.09
C TRP A 37 23.71 6.24 22.78
N TRP A 38 24.92 6.57 22.33
CA TRP A 38 25.14 7.45 21.18
C TRP A 38 24.71 6.83 19.84
N ALA A 39 24.74 5.49 19.71
CA ALA A 39 24.30 4.81 18.49
C ALA A 39 22.79 4.86 18.24
N PHE A 40 22.00 5.30 19.21
CA PHE A 40 20.58 5.60 19.01
C PHE A 40 20.36 6.66 17.92
N TRP A 41 21.17 7.73 17.91
CA TRP A 41 20.98 8.86 16.99
C TRP A 41 21.21 8.49 15.52
N PRO A 42 22.32 7.81 15.17
CA PRO A 42 22.46 7.25 13.83
C PRO A 42 21.32 6.29 13.48
N LEU A 43 20.93 5.38 14.39
CA LEU A 43 19.88 4.39 14.11
C LEU A 43 18.53 5.07 13.82
N ALA A 44 18.19 6.11 14.58
CA ALA A 44 16.99 6.92 14.35
C ALA A 44 17.04 7.66 13.00
N ALA A 45 18.18 8.31 12.68
CA ALA A 45 18.35 9.02 11.40
C ALA A 45 18.29 8.05 10.20
N TRP A 46 18.98 6.91 10.30
CA TRP A 46 19.00 5.88 9.26
C TRP A 46 17.64 5.19 9.10
N GLY A 47 16.87 5.02 10.18
CA GLY A 47 15.50 4.51 10.14
C GLY A 47 14.58 5.36 9.25
N VAL A 48 14.68 6.69 9.34
CA VAL A 48 13.89 7.61 8.50
C VAL A 48 14.27 7.48 7.03
N VAL A 49 15.57 7.47 6.72
CA VAL A 49 16.07 7.30 5.35
C VAL A 49 15.59 5.98 4.75
N PHE A 50 15.60 4.90 5.53
CA PHE A 50 15.13 3.60 5.09
C PHE A 50 13.61 3.56 4.85
N MET A 51 12.83 4.21 5.73
CA MET A 51 11.38 4.33 5.56
C MET A 51 11.04 4.99 4.22
N VAL A 52 11.71 6.10 3.88
CA VAL A 52 11.55 6.81 2.60
C VAL A 52 11.94 5.91 1.42
N HIS A 53 13.04 5.16 1.54
CA HIS A 53 13.50 4.26 0.49
C HIS A 53 12.53 3.10 0.25
N PHE A 54 11.98 2.54 1.32
CA PHE A 54 10.96 1.49 1.28
C PHE A 54 9.67 1.98 0.59
N LEU A 55 9.18 3.15 0.97
CA LEU A 55 8.00 3.77 0.34
C LEU A 55 8.23 4.01 -1.15
N ARG A 56 9.41 4.53 -1.54
CA ARG A 56 9.76 4.74 -2.95
C ARG A 56 9.79 3.43 -3.74
N TYR A 57 10.40 2.37 -3.20
CA TYR A 57 10.39 1.05 -3.82
C TYR A 57 8.96 0.48 -3.94
N LYS A 58 8.15 0.60 -2.88
CA LYS A 58 6.77 0.13 -2.88
C LYS A 58 5.93 0.80 -3.95
N VAL A 59 6.06 2.12 -4.13
CA VAL A 59 5.39 2.86 -5.21
C VAL A 59 5.83 2.36 -6.59
N GLN A 60 7.11 2.06 -6.78
CA GLN A 60 7.66 1.58 -8.05
C GLN A 60 7.38 0.09 -8.34
N THR A 61 6.89 -0.67 -7.37
CA THR A 61 6.63 -2.12 -7.48
C THR A 61 5.15 -2.46 -7.43
N VAL A 62 4.28 -1.46 -7.46
CA VAL A 62 2.87 -1.67 -7.77
C VAL A 62 2.81 -2.23 -9.20
N ASP A 63 2.35 -3.48 -9.31
CA ASP A 63 2.26 -4.20 -10.57
C ASP A 63 1.13 -3.59 -11.41
N GLU A 64 1.45 -3.08 -12.61
CA GLU A 64 0.47 -2.48 -13.52
C GLU A 64 -0.66 -3.47 -13.86
N GLY A 65 -0.35 -4.76 -13.97
CA GLY A 65 -1.36 -5.81 -14.22
C GLY A 65 -2.28 -6.04 -13.01
N TRP A 66 -1.76 -5.95 -11.79
CA TRP A 66 -2.62 -5.94 -10.58
C TRP A 66 -3.49 -4.68 -10.53
N VAL A 67 -2.96 -3.51 -10.90
CA VAL A 67 -3.72 -2.26 -10.95
C VAL A 67 -4.86 -2.36 -11.95
N ASP A 68 -4.58 -2.84 -13.17
CA ASP A 68 -5.58 -2.99 -14.22
C ASP A 68 -6.66 -4.01 -13.82
N ALA A 69 -6.28 -5.15 -13.25
CA ALA A 69 -7.22 -6.15 -12.75
C ALA A 69 -8.11 -5.58 -11.63
N ARG A 70 -7.51 -4.83 -10.70
CA ARG A 70 -8.24 -4.23 -9.57
C ARG A 70 -9.15 -3.10 -10.03
N ALA A 71 -8.73 -2.28 -10.99
CA ALA A 71 -9.53 -1.23 -11.60
C ALA A 71 -10.74 -1.81 -12.37
N ALA A 72 -10.53 -2.91 -13.11
CA ALA A 72 -11.60 -3.63 -13.78
C ALA A 72 -12.62 -4.18 -12.78
N GLU A 73 -12.16 -4.80 -11.69
CA GLU A 73 -13.04 -5.33 -10.63
C GLU A 73 -13.87 -4.22 -9.96
N LEU A 74 -13.24 -3.08 -9.64
CA LEU A 74 -13.92 -1.91 -9.08
C LEU A 74 -15.00 -1.37 -10.03
N ARG A 75 -14.71 -1.34 -11.34
CA ARG A 75 -15.66 -0.90 -12.37
C ARG A 75 -16.86 -1.85 -12.50
N ILE A 76 -16.65 -3.15 -12.40
CA ILE A 76 -17.76 -4.13 -12.43
C ILE A 76 -18.65 -3.95 -11.20
N LYS A 77 -18.05 -3.82 -10.01
CA LYS A 77 -18.79 -3.61 -8.75
C LYS A 77 -19.57 -2.30 -8.72
N SER A 78 -19.05 -1.23 -9.32
CA SER A 78 -19.78 0.03 -9.42
C SER A 78 -20.96 -0.07 -10.40
N TYR A 79 -20.81 -0.84 -11.49
CA TYR A 79 -21.89 -1.10 -12.44
C TYR A 79 -23.05 -1.90 -11.81
N ASP A 80 -22.73 -2.93 -11.03
CA ASP A 80 -23.72 -3.71 -10.28
C ASP A 80 -24.51 -2.85 -9.30
N ARG A 81 -23.84 -1.92 -8.60
CA ARG A 81 -24.52 -1.04 -7.65
C ARG A 81 -25.49 -0.09 -8.33
N GLY A 82 -25.10 0.50 -9.46
CA GLY A 82 -26.00 1.34 -10.26
C GLY A 82 -27.19 0.57 -10.83
N HIS A 83 -27.01 -0.72 -11.14
CA HIS A 83 -28.10 -1.58 -11.60
C HIS A 83 -29.10 -1.88 -10.48
N ILE A 84 -28.62 -2.16 -9.26
CA ILE A 84 -29.45 -2.36 -8.07
C ILE A 84 -30.23 -1.09 -7.72
N ASP A 85 -29.58 0.08 -7.76
CA ASP A 85 -30.24 1.36 -7.46
C ASP A 85 -31.33 1.70 -8.48
N ASN A 86 -31.11 1.40 -9.76
CA ASN A 86 -32.11 1.58 -10.82
C ASN A 86 -33.32 0.65 -10.65
N ILE A 87 -33.09 -0.63 -10.32
CA ILE A 87 -34.16 -1.59 -10.01
C ILE A 87 -34.90 -1.17 -8.73
N ALA A 88 -34.21 -0.64 -7.72
CA ALA A 88 -34.86 -0.14 -6.51
C ALA A 88 -35.73 1.10 -6.77
N ALA A 89 -35.31 1.96 -7.72
CA ALA A 89 -36.04 3.16 -8.13
C ALA A 89 -37.27 2.86 -9.00
N HIS A 90 -37.22 1.83 -9.85
CA HIS A 90 -38.30 1.49 -10.79
C HIS A 90 -39.03 0.18 -10.47
N GLY A 91 -38.60 -0.53 -9.43
CA GLY A 91 -39.16 -1.82 -9.03
C GLY A 91 -40.57 -1.71 -8.45
N PRO A 92 -41.33 -2.81 -8.42
CA PRO A 92 -42.77 -2.82 -8.11
C PRO A 92 -43.14 -2.25 -6.73
N GLY A 93 -42.18 -2.09 -5.80
CA GLY A 93 -42.38 -1.43 -4.51
C GLY A 93 -42.20 0.10 -4.49
N ALA A 94 -41.62 0.71 -5.53
CA ALA A 94 -41.38 2.16 -5.60
C ALA A 94 -42.67 2.96 -5.81
N ALA A 95 -43.58 2.46 -6.66
CA ALA A 95 -44.91 3.04 -6.89
C ALA A 95 -45.86 2.88 -5.68
N GLY A 96 -45.56 1.94 -4.78
CA GLY A 96 -46.27 1.75 -3.52
C GLY A 96 -45.93 2.85 -2.51
N ARG A 97 -44.63 3.16 -2.37
CA ARG A 97 -44.03 4.12 -1.42
C ARG A 97 -44.35 5.62 -1.67
N GLU A 98 -44.84 5.96 -2.85
CA GLU A 98 -45.27 7.32 -3.17
C GLU A 98 -46.75 7.57 -2.81
N LYS A 99 -47.57 6.51 -2.69
CA LYS A 99 -49.01 6.62 -2.41
C LYS A 99 -49.32 6.78 -0.92
N ASP A 100 -48.59 6.07 -0.08
CA ASP A 100 -48.49 6.18 1.38
C ASP A 100 -47.79 7.46 1.84
N ALA A 101 -46.82 8.00 1.08
CA ALA A 101 -46.23 9.32 1.37
C ALA A 101 -47.14 10.52 1.00
N ARG A 102 -48.06 10.35 0.03
CA ARG A 102 -49.01 11.38 -0.42
C ARG A 102 -50.44 11.19 0.12
N GLY A 103 -50.66 10.26 1.05
CA GLY A 103 -52.01 9.83 1.45
C GLY A 103 -52.17 9.54 2.93
N ASN A 104 -52.27 10.61 3.73
CA ASN A 104 -53.38 10.84 4.67
C ASN A 104 -53.53 12.34 4.90
#